data_AF-A0A359JK85-F1
#
_entry.id   AF-A0A359JK85-F1
#
_cell.length_a   1.000
_cell.length_b   1.000
_cell.length_c   1.000
_cell.angle_alpha   90.00
_cell.angle_beta   90.00
_cell.angle_gamma   90.00
#
_symmetry.space_group_name_H-M   'P 1'
#
loop_
_entity.id
_entity.type
_entity.pdbx_description
1 polymer ?
#
loop_
_entity_poly.entity_id
_entity_poly.type
_entity_poly.pdbx_seq_one_letter_code
_entity_poly.pdbx_strand_id
1 'polypeptide(L)'
;DFYRHIEEKGLSVNPKKVSVSSPGDAWEFLGFSYKDGQVDISEVTKNKLKGKIRRKAKSLLRWKTKTGAEYERAARALIRTFNKKLYNEENDDLFTWCRWFFPVITTDKSLRELDRYLLEYVRYLYSGRHYKGNFRITYDDIKKMGFRSLVHEYYISRDAGESGDS
;
A
#
# COMPACT_ATOMS: atom_id res chain seq x y z
N ASP A 1 31.70 22.56 1.12
CA ASP A 1 31.61 21.35 1.95
C ASP A 1 30.25 21.36 2.64
N PHE A 2 29.42 20.34 2.40
CA PHE A 2 28.03 20.29 2.89
C PHE A 2 27.96 20.42 4.41
N TYR A 3 28.84 19.71 5.13
CA TYR A 3 28.84 19.71 6.59
C TYR A 3 29.15 21.08 7.18
N ARG A 4 30.14 21.77 6.60
CA ARG A 4 30.51 23.14 6.99
C ARG A 4 29.36 24.12 6.80
N HIS A 5 28.65 24.03 5.68
CA HIS A 5 27.53 24.91 5.39
C HIS A 5 26.34 24.69 6.35
N ILE A 6 26.09 23.44 6.75
CA ILE A 6 25.04 23.11 7.73
C ILE A 6 25.40 23.63 9.13
N GLU A 7 26.66 23.51 9.53
CA GLU A 7 27.17 24.01 10.82
C GLU A 7 27.13 25.54 10.91
N GLU A 8 27.53 26.25 9.85
CA GLU A 8 27.43 27.72 9.74
C GLU A 8 25.98 28.24 9.90
N LYS A 9 24.98 27.37 9.63
CA LYS A 9 23.55 27.68 9.83
C LYS A 9 23.02 27.26 11.20
N GLY A 10 23.89 26.81 12.11
CA GLY A 10 23.51 26.35 13.44
C GLY A 10 22.74 25.01 13.44
N LEU A 11 22.86 24.23 12.37
CA LEU A 11 22.24 22.92 12.24
C LEU A 11 23.29 21.83 12.44
N SER A 12 22.85 20.64 12.86
CA SER A 12 23.70 19.46 12.96
C SER A 12 23.04 18.26 12.28
N VAL A 13 23.87 17.40 11.68
CA VAL A 13 23.39 16.21 11.00
C VAL A 13 23.21 15.10 12.02
N ASN A 14 22.13 14.32 11.92
CA ASN A 14 21.92 13.14 12.76
C ASN A 14 22.73 11.95 12.20
N PRO A 15 23.81 11.49 12.87
CA PRO A 15 24.67 10.44 12.32
C PRO A 15 23.96 9.11 12.10
N LYS A 16 22.88 8.84 12.84
CA LYS A 16 22.07 7.62 12.69
C LYS A 16 21.21 7.61 11.41
N LYS A 17 21.08 8.76 10.74
CA LYS A 17 20.29 8.93 9.52
C LYS A 17 21.14 9.31 8.31
N VAL A 18 22.46 9.36 8.46
CA VAL A 18 23.39 9.62 7.36
C VAL A 18 23.95 8.30 6.88
N SER A 19 23.96 8.13 5.57
CA SER A 19 24.68 7.06 4.91
C SER A 19 25.21 7.59 3.58
N VAL A 20 26.41 7.14 3.21
CA VAL A 20 26.95 7.29 1.86
C VAL A 20 26.79 5.94 1.18
N SER A 21 26.18 5.94 0.00
CA SER A 21 25.94 4.74 -0.80
C SER A 21 26.63 4.86 -2.14
N SER A 22 27.14 3.75 -2.66
CA SER A 22 27.69 3.65 -4.02
C SER A 22 26.55 3.61 -5.05
N PRO A 23 26.82 3.86 -6.34
CA PRO A 23 25.85 3.57 -7.39
C PRO A 23 25.36 2.11 -7.32
N GLY A 24 24.04 1.90 -7.36
CA GLY A 24 23.41 0.58 -7.26
C GLY A 24 23.05 0.13 -5.84
N ASP A 25 23.75 0.64 -4.81
CA ASP A 25 23.50 0.30 -3.41
C ASP A 25 22.06 0.62 -3.00
N ALA A 26 21.52 -0.20 -2.09
CA ALA A 26 20.16 -0.05 -1.64
C ALA A 26 19.99 1.18 -0.73
N TRP A 27 18.91 1.93 -0.93
CA TRP A 27 18.52 3.02 -0.04
C TRP A 27 17.00 3.16 0.05
N GLU A 28 16.52 3.79 1.12
CA GLU A 28 15.13 4.20 1.27
C GLU A 28 15.01 5.72 1.40
N PHE A 29 14.06 6.32 0.69
CA PHE A 29 13.79 7.76 0.78
C PHE A 29 12.31 8.04 0.55
N LEU A 30 11.70 8.85 1.42
CA LEU A 30 10.29 9.26 1.36
C LEU A 30 9.27 8.12 1.11
N GLY A 31 9.60 6.92 1.59
CA GLY A 31 8.74 5.74 1.48
C GLY A 31 8.96 4.91 0.21
N PHE A 32 9.93 5.27 -0.63
CA PHE A 32 10.48 4.46 -1.71
C PHE A 32 11.69 3.66 -1.26
N SER A 33 11.97 2.57 -1.96
CA SER A 33 13.23 1.84 -1.91
C SER A 33 13.83 1.78 -3.30
N TYR A 34 15.16 1.91 -3.38
CA TYR A 34 15.93 1.68 -4.58
C TYR A 34 16.91 0.53 -4.35
N LYS A 35 17.15 -0.27 -5.38
CA LYS A 35 18.28 -1.20 -5.47
C LYS A 35 18.54 -1.56 -6.93
N ASP A 36 19.78 -1.47 -7.39
CA ASP A 36 20.21 -1.93 -8.73
C ASP A 36 19.30 -1.45 -9.87
N GLY A 37 18.94 -0.16 -9.89
CA GLY A 37 18.07 0.43 -10.92
C GLY A 37 16.56 0.19 -10.74
N GLN A 38 16.15 -0.63 -9.77
CA GLN A 38 14.75 -0.87 -9.46
C GLN A 38 14.26 0.05 -8.33
N VAL A 39 13.17 0.79 -8.58
CA VAL A 39 12.48 1.60 -7.57
C VAL A 39 11.17 0.91 -7.21
N ASP A 40 10.94 0.73 -5.91
CA ASP A 40 9.73 0.09 -5.37
C ASP A 40 9.28 0.81 -4.08
N ILE A 41 8.24 0.31 -3.43
CA ILE A 41 7.76 0.78 -2.14
C ILE A 41 8.63 0.23 -1.02
N SER A 42 9.09 1.14 -0.15
CA SER A 42 9.95 0.78 0.97
C SER A 42 9.29 -0.18 1.96
N GLU A 43 10.11 -0.99 2.65
CA GLU A 43 9.60 -2.01 3.57
C GLU A 43 8.84 -1.37 4.75
N VAL A 44 9.32 -0.20 5.20
CA VAL A 44 8.64 0.60 6.24
C VAL A 44 7.25 1.03 5.77
N THR A 45 7.11 1.48 4.52
CA THR A 45 5.81 1.90 3.95
C THR A 45 4.86 0.72 3.84
N LYS A 46 5.33 -0.42 3.32
CA LYS A 46 4.53 -1.66 3.26
C LYS A 46 4.03 -2.08 4.63
N ASN A 47 4.92 -2.13 5.62
CA ASN A 47 4.57 -2.54 6.98
C ASN A 47 3.58 -1.58 7.66
N LYS A 48 3.69 -0.28 7.39
CA LYS A 48 2.67 0.70 7.84
C LYS A 48 1.31 0.42 7.22
N LEU A 49 1.23 0.10 5.93
CA LEU A 49 -0.05 -0.21 5.27
C LEU A 49 -0.63 -1.54 5.75
N LYS A 50 0.17 -2.61 5.78
CA LYS A 50 -0.20 -3.92 6.35
C LYS A 50 -0.71 -3.79 7.80
N GLY A 51 -0.01 -2.99 8.61
CA GLY A 51 -0.43 -2.69 9.98
C GLY A 51 -1.80 -2.03 10.07
N LYS A 52 -2.12 -1.10 9.15
CA LYS A 52 -3.45 -0.47 9.05
C LYS A 52 -4.51 -1.49 8.64
N ILE A 53 -4.23 -2.34 7.64
CA ILE A 53 -5.13 -3.41 7.18
C ILE A 53 -5.49 -4.32 8.34
N ARG A 54 -4.47 -4.88 9.01
CA ARG A 54 -4.65 -5.78 10.16
C ARG A 54 -5.49 -5.15 11.27
N ARG A 55 -5.18 -3.92 11.67
CA ARG A 55 -5.93 -3.23 12.74
C ARG A 55 -7.38 -3.01 12.37
N LYS A 56 -7.66 -2.56 11.13
CA LYS A 56 -9.03 -2.34 10.66
C LYS A 56 -9.80 -3.64 10.56
N ALA A 57 -9.21 -4.69 10.00
CA ALA A 57 -9.84 -6.00 9.90
C ALA A 57 -10.18 -6.58 11.29
N LYS A 58 -9.25 -6.53 12.26
CA LYS A 58 -9.54 -6.94 13.64
C LYS A 58 -10.67 -6.14 14.29
N SER A 59 -10.73 -4.83 14.04
CA SER A 59 -11.83 -3.99 14.53
C SER A 59 -13.16 -4.39 13.91
N LEU A 60 -13.19 -4.65 12.60
CA LEU A 60 -14.39 -5.07 11.88
C LEU A 60 -14.85 -6.46 12.31
N LEU A 61 -13.93 -7.38 12.59
CA LEU A 61 -14.27 -8.69 13.15
C LEU A 61 -14.94 -8.55 14.51
N ARG A 62 -14.37 -7.74 15.43
CA ARG A 62 -14.99 -7.50 16.76
C ARG A 62 -16.38 -6.88 16.62
N TRP A 63 -16.52 -5.90 15.74
CA TRP A 63 -17.81 -5.28 15.46
C TRP A 63 -18.82 -6.29 14.89
N LYS A 64 -18.40 -7.12 13.93
CA LYS A 64 -19.19 -8.19 13.32
C LYS A 64 -19.69 -9.16 14.40
N THR A 65 -18.79 -9.65 15.25
CA THR A 65 -19.14 -10.57 16.36
C THR A 65 -20.10 -9.93 17.36
N LYS A 66 -19.87 -8.66 17.74
CA LYS A 66 -20.74 -7.94 18.69
C LYS A 66 -22.16 -7.72 18.15
N THR A 67 -22.30 -7.48 16.86
CA THR A 67 -23.57 -7.07 16.23
C THR A 67 -24.30 -8.20 15.52
N GLY A 68 -23.68 -9.38 15.38
CA GLY A 68 -24.21 -10.45 14.54
C GLY A 68 -24.21 -10.12 13.04
N ALA A 69 -23.44 -9.12 12.60
CA ALA A 69 -23.43 -8.73 11.20
C ALA A 69 -22.88 -9.84 10.29
N GLU A 70 -23.38 -9.86 9.06
CA GLU A 70 -22.91 -10.79 8.04
C GLU A 70 -21.46 -10.52 7.62
N TYR A 71 -20.80 -11.59 7.19
CA TYR A 71 -19.42 -11.54 6.67
C TYR A 71 -19.25 -10.47 5.59
N GLU A 72 -20.11 -10.50 4.58
CA GLU A 72 -20.00 -9.64 3.41
C GLU A 72 -20.07 -8.16 3.79
N ARG A 73 -20.89 -7.80 4.78
CA ARG A 73 -20.99 -6.42 5.28
C ARG A 73 -19.67 -5.94 5.89
N ALA A 74 -18.99 -6.80 6.65
CA ALA A 74 -17.67 -6.49 7.20
C ALA A 74 -16.59 -6.42 6.10
N ALA A 75 -16.61 -7.36 5.15
CA ALA A 75 -15.68 -7.40 4.02
C ALA A 75 -15.78 -6.14 3.15
N ARG A 76 -17.00 -5.75 2.73
CA ARG A 76 -17.26 -4.51 1.99
C ARG A 76 -16.79 -3.28 2.75
N ALA A 77 -16.97 -3.24 4.06
CA ALA A 77 -16.48 -2.12 4.88
C ALA A 77 -14.94 -2.02 4.90
N LEU A 78 -14.23 -3.16 4.95
CA LEU A 78 -12.77 -3.20 4.85
C LEU A 78 -12.31 -2.70 3.47
N ILE A 79 -12.87 -3.27 2.41
CA ILE A 79 -12.57 -2.93 1.02
C ILE A 79 -12.79 -1.45 0.77
N ARG A 80 -13.97 -0.92 1.11
CA ARG A 80 -14.29 0.51 0.95
C ARG A 80 -13.31 1.41 1.69
N THR A 81 -12.89 1.03 2.89
CA THR A 81 -11.91 1.79 3.68
C THR A 81 -10.57 1.90 2.94
N PHE A 82 -10.10 0.80 2.35
CA PHE A 82 -8.81 0.78 1.66
C PHE A 82 -8.88 1.33 0.24
N ASN A 83 -9.98 1.10 -0.50
CA ASN A 83 -10.19 1.76 -1.78
C ASN A 83 -10.18 3.28 -1.61
N LYS A 84 -10.93 3.81 -0.64
CA LYS A 84 -10.90 5.24 -0.33
C LYS A 84 -9.48 5.69 0.01
N LYS A 85 -8.77 4.95 0.86
CA LYS A 85 -7.41 5.34 1.24
C LYS A 85 -6.41 5.35 0.07
N LEU A 86 -6.52 4.39 -0.83
CA LEU A 86 -5.53 4.14 -1.88
C LEU A 86 -5.83 4.99 -3.12
N TYR A 87 -7.10 5.15 -3.47
CA TYR A 87 -7.53 5.72 -4.74
C TYR A 87 -8.24 7.07 -4.64
N ASN A 88 -8.76 7.50 -3.47
CA ASN A 88 -9.71 8.61 -3.28
C ASN A 88 -9.85 9.60 -4.47
N GLU A 89 -10.81 9.33 -5.35
CA GLU A 89 -11.07 10.11 -6.58
C GLU A 89 -12.03 11.29 -6.35
N GLU A 90 -12.58 11.45 -5.14
CA GLU A 90 -13.61 12.47 -4.82
C GLU A 90 -13.10 13.93 -4.90
N ASN A 91 -11.80 14.15 -5.10
CA ASN A 91 -11.22 15.46 -5.42
C ASN A 91 -9.94 15.23 -6.23
N ASP A 92 -9.90 15.74 -7.46
CA ASP A 92 -8.72 15.61 -8.32
C ASP A 92 -7.47 16.30 -7.76
N ASP A 93 -7.64 17.25 -6.84
CA ASP A 93 -6.54 17.90 -6.13
C ASP A 93 -5.98 17.09 -4.94
N LEU A 94 -6.55 15.93 -4.61
CA LEU A 94 -6.06 15.11 -3.51
C LEU A 94 -4.92 14.18 -3.95
N PHE A 95 -3.79 14.36 -3.28
CA PHE A 95 -2.66 13.45 -3.27
C PHE A 95 -3.08 12.10 -2.68
N THR A 96 -3.30 11.10 -3.53
CA THR A 96 -3.62 9.73 -3.13
C THR A 96 -2.37 8.88 -3.00
N TRP A 97 -2.47 7.76 -2.29
CA TRP A 97 -1.35 6.85 -2.14
C TRP A 97 -0.89 6.32 -3.51
N CYS A 98 -1.83 5.98 -4.40
CA CYS A 98 -1.49 5.53 -5.75
C CYS A 98 -0.87 6.64 -6.60
N ARG A 99 -1.41 7.87 -6.56
CA ARG A 99 -0.81 9.03 -7.28
C ARG A 99 0.60 9.35 -6.82
N TRP A 100 0.95 9.06 -5.57
CA TRP A 100 2.32 9.22 -5.08
C TRP A 100 3.28 8.13 -5.58
N PHE A 101 2.87 6.86 -5.54
CA PHE A 101 3.77 5.75 -5.82
C PHE A 101 3.81 5.34 -7.29
N PHE A 102 2.67 5.32 -7.98
CA PHE A 102 2.57 4.74 -9.33
C PHE A 102 3.50 5.40 -10.36
N PRO A 103 3.68 6.74 -10.39
CA PRO A 103 4.56 7.37 -11.38
C PRO A 103 6.05 7.04 -11.19
N VAL A 104 6.45 6.59 -9.99
CA VAL A 104 7.87 6.51 -9.59
C VAL A 104 8.35 5.07 -9.50
N ILE A 105 7.50 4.12 -9.09
CA ILE A 105 7.90 2.72 -9.01
C ILE A 105 8.11 2.13 -10.40
N THR A 106 9.11 1.27 -10.53
CA THR A 106 9.45 0.58 -11.79
C THR A 106 9.08 -0.91 -11.76
N THR A 107 8.40 -1.35 -10.70
CA THR A 107 8.01 -2.74 -10.47
C THR A 107 6.72 -2.82 -9.68
N ASP A 108 6.00 -3.92 -9.83
CA ASP A 108 4.70 -4.16 -9.16
C ASP A 108 4.81 -5.18 -8.01
N LYS A 109 6.03 -5.61 -7.65
CA LYS A 109 6.30 -6.62 -6.62
C LYS A 109 5.60 -6.27 -5.31
N SER A 110 5.81 -5.06 -4.80
CA SER A 110 5.18 -4.59 -3.56
C SER A 110 3.67 -4.40 -3.69
N LEU A 111 3.16 -4.06 -4.88
CA LEU A 111 1.72 -3.96 -5.12
C LEU A 111 1.05 -5.33 -5.01
N ARG A 112 1.62 -6.37 -5.65
CA ARG A 112 1.15 -7.77 -5.55
C ARG A 112 1.13 -8.26 -4.11
N GLU A 113 2.17 -7.91 -3.35
CA GLU A 113 2.29 -8.27 -1.93
C GLU A 113 1.17 -7.62 -1.09
N LEU A 114 0.91 -6.33 -1.30
CA LEU A 114 -0.12 -5.58 -0.59
C LEU A 114 -1.54 -6.03 -0.95
N ASP A 115 -1.81 -6.29 -2.24
CA ASP A 115 -3.08 -6.86 -2.70
C ASP A 115 -3.33 -8.21 -2.04
N ARG A 116 -2.34 -9.12 -2.07
CA ARG A 116 -2.45 -10.44 -1.42
C ARG A 116 -2.75 -10.30 0.07
N TYR A 117 -2.04 -9.41 0.76
CA TYR A 117 -2.23 -9.18 2.19
C TYR A 117 -3.65 -8.64 2.51
N LEU A 118 -4.16 -7.71 1.70
CA LEU A 118 -5.52 -7.21 1.87
C LEU A 118 -6.56 -8.30 1.63
N LEU A 119 -6.41 -9.08 0.56
CA LEU A 119 -7.30 -10.21 0.24
C LEU A 119 -7.29 -11.28 1.35
N GLU A 120 -6.14 -11.58 1.95
CA GLU A 120 -6.03 -12.46 3.11
C GLU A 120 -6.84 -11.95 4.31
N TYR A 121 -6.82 -10.64 4.56
CA TYR A 121 -7.61 -10.04 5.64
C TYR A 121 -9.09 -9.88 5.31
N VAL A 122 -9.46 -9.75 4.03
CA VAL A 122 -10.85 -9.88 3.60
C VAL A 122 -11.36 -11.30 3.87
N ARG A 123 -10.57 -12.33 3.54
CA ARG A 123 -10.88 -13.74 3.83
C ARG A 123 -10.93 -14.04 5.33
N TYR A 124 -10.01 -13.45 6.10
CA TYR A 124 -9.98 -13.55 7.56
C TYR A 124 -11.30 -13.15 8.22
N LEU A 125 -12.03 -12.17 7.67
CA LEU A 125 -13.31 -11.72 8.24
C LEU A 125 -14.41 -12.78 8.19
N TYR A 126 -14.28 -13.82 7.36
CA TYR A 126 -15.25 -14.91 7.26
C TYR A 126 -15.26 -15.76 8.54
N SER A 127 -14.08 -16.10 9.04
CA SER A 127 -13.91 -17.07 10.13
C SER A 127 -13.19 -16.52 11.36
N GLY A 128 -12.58 -15.35 11.26
CA GLY A 128 -11.71 -14.77 12.28
C GLY A 128 -10.36 -15.48 12.44
N ARG A 129 -10.00 -16.38 11.52
CA ARG A 129 -8.73 -17.13 11.53
C ARG A 129 -8.10 -17.14 10.13
N HIS A 130 -6.77 -17.22 10.04
CA HIS A 130 -6.09 -17.45 8.76
C HIS A 130 -5.96 -18.97 8.55
N TYR A 131 -6.77 -19.55 7.66
CA TYR A 131 -6.69 -20.97 7.33
C TYR A 131 -7.19 -21.25 5.90
N LYS A 132 -6.81 -22.41 5.35
CA LYS A 132 -7.05 -22.78 3.95
C LYS A 132 -8.54 -22.83 3.56
N GLY A 133 -9.45 -23.10 4.48
CA GLY A 133 -10.89 -23.14 4.17
C GLY A 133 -11.50 -21.77 3.87
N ASN A 134 -10.83 -20.66 4.17
CA ASN A 134 -11.31 -19.33 3.75
C ASN A 134 -11.18 -19.10 2.23
N PHE A 135 -10.39 -19.91 1.52
CA PHE A 135 -10.26 -19.80 0.05
C PHE A 135 -11.53 -20.22 -0.69
N ARG A 136 -12.54 -20.76 0.02
CA ARG A 136 -13.91 -20.86 -0.49
C ARG A 136 -14.49 -19.50 -0.90
N ILE A 137 -14.01 -18.42 -0.26
CA ILE A 137 -14.25 -17.06 -0.71
C ILE A 137 -13.24 -16.77 -1.82
N THR A 138 -13.74 -16.83 -3.05
CA THR A 138 -12.93 -16.71 -4.26
C THR A 138 -12.49 -15.27 -4.48
N TYR A 139 -11.54 -15.08 -5.40
CA TYR A 139 -11.16 -13.72 -5.81
C TYR A 139 -12.35 -12.98 -6.44
N ASP A 140 -13.17 -13.68 -7.25
CA ASP A 140 -14.32 -13.07 -7.91
C ASP A 140 -15.40 -12.63 -6.92
N ASP A 141 -15.62 -13.37 -5.84
CA ASP A 141 -16.51 -12.95 -4.75
C ASP A 141 -16.02 -11.62 -4.14
N ILE A 142 -14.72 -11.52 -3.89
CA ILE A 142 -14.11 -10.32 -3.31
C ILE A 142 -14.16 -9.14 -4.31
N LYS A 143 -13.99 -9.41 -5.61
CA LYS A 143 -14.15 -8.40 -6.67
C LYS A 143 -15.59 -7.88 -6.73
N LYS A 144 -16.59 -8.75 -6.64
CA LYS A 144 -18.03 -8.37 -6.52
C LYS A 144 -18.33 -7.56 -5.25
N MET A 145 -17.50 -7.70 -4.21
CA MET A 145 -17.57 -6.83 -3.02
C MET A 145 -16.96 -5.44 -3.22
N GLY A 146 -16.41 -5.15 -4.41
CA GLY A 146 -15.86 -3.87 -4.80
C GLY A 146 -14.34 -3.77 -4.65
N PHE A 147 -13.62 -4.88 -4.53
CA PHE A 147 -12.15 -4.85 -4.43
C PHE A 147 -11.53 -4.31 -5.73
N ARG A 148 -10.64 -3.32 -5.59
CA ARG A 148 -9.80 -2.77 -6.66
C ARG A 148 -8.34 -3.18 -6.45
N SER A 149 -7.76 -3.85 -7.43
CA SER A 149 -6.38 -4.36 -7.36
C SER A 149 -5.38 -3.25 -7.64
N LEU A 150 -4.41 -3.07 -6.74
CA LEU A 150 -3.31 -2.13 -6.94
C LEU A 150 -2.53 -2.42 -8.23
N VAL A 151 -2.32 -3.70 -8.54
CA VAL A 151 -1.60 -4.13 -9.75
C VAL A 151 -2.35 -3.71 -11.01
N HIS A 152 -3.66 -4.00 -11.05
CA HIS A 152 -4.48 -3.64 -12.21
C HIS A 152 -4.50 -2.12 -12.44
N GLU A 153 -4.71 -1.35 -11.37
CA GLU A 153 -4.77 0.11 -11.42
C GLU A 153 -3.41 0.72 -11.80
N TYR A 154 -2.31 0.11 -11.37
CA TYR A 154 -0.96 0.53 -11.76
C TYR A 154 -0.76 0.41 -13.27
N TYR A 155 -1.11 -0.72 -13.89
CA TYR A 155 -0.96 -0.88 -15.34
C TYR A 155 -1.90 0.04 -16.13
N ILE A 156 -3.15 0.21 -15.69
CA ILE A 156 -4.06 1.22 -16.29
C ILE A 156 -3.42 2.62 -16.27
N SER A 157 -2.80 3.01 -15.16
CA SER A 157 -2.18 4.32 -15.05
C SER A 157 -0.96 4.51 -15.96
N ARG A 158 -0.26 3.42 -16.30
CA ARG A 158 0.89 3.48 -17.22
C ARG A 158 0.44 3.60 -18.67
N ASP A 159 -0.51 2.77 -19.08
CA ASP A 159 -1.05 2.80 -20.44
C ASP A 159 -1.67 4.18 -20.76
N ALA A 160 -2.34 4.79 -19.78
CA ALA A 160 -2.89 6.14 -19.91
C ALA A 160 -1.82 7.23 -20.05
N GLY A 161 -0.66 7.07 -19.39
CA GLY A 161 0.46 8.00 -19.49
C GLY A 161 1.18 7.91 -20.86
N GLU A 162 1.29 6.71 -21.41
CA GLU A 162 1.92 6.48 -22.73
C GLU A 162 1.04 6.99 -23.89
N SER A 163 -0.27 7.05 -23.70
CA SER A 163 -1.24 7.53 -24.71
C SER A 163 -1.32 9.06 -24.83
N GLY A 164 -0.74 9.81 -23.88
CA GLY A 164 -0.79 11.28 -23.83
C GLY A 164 0.42 12.00 -24.43
N ASP A 165 1.47 11.25 -24.78
CA ASP A 165 2.72 11.76 -25.38
C ASP A 165 2.84 11.43 -26.89
N SER A 166 1.72 11.07 -27.55
CA SER A 166 1.64 10.78 -29.00
C SER A 166 1.02 11.90 -29.82
#